data_AF-A0A936E679-F1
#
_entry.id   AF-A0A936E679-F1
#
_cell.length_a   1.000
_cell.length_b   1.000
_cell.length_c   1.000
_cell.angle_alpha   90.00
_cell.angle_beta   90.00
_cell.angle_gamma   90.00
#
_symmetry.space_group_name_H-M   'P 1'
#
loop_
_entity.id
_entity.type
_entity.pdbx_description
1 polymer ?
#
loop_
_entity_poly.entity_id
_entity_poly.type
_entity_poly.pdbx_seq_one_letter_code
_entity_poly.pdbx_strand_id
1 'polypeptide(L)'
;MTSHLLNWETEDEYEAMAERYIKNGRANKLSRAQQAQRQAVMATLADESEQTADFHPTYLRNFDPKHHEYTWLLESLGGFYHDKVLDDILRMVKGGKEANVYVCTGTPATGHELIAAKVYRPRMLRSLSNDAIYKEGRSAKDEAGQEIRGGRLRRALLKKTTFGQKVDFATWITHEYQVQTALHEAGAAVPKPLAQRGNTILMSYLGDRHTAAPTLHDIRLPAASAPPLFDEIMRNIELFLAHHTVHGDLSPYNILYWQGEVTLIDFPQMVDARINPHAFKLLQRDIQRVVDYFAPLGLRDRAPDLAADLWERYMGGELGE
;
A
#
# COMPACT_ATOMS: atom_id res chain seq x y z
N MET A 1 40.57 5.93 15.99
CA MET A 1 40.14 6.00 14.58
C MET A 1 38.63 6.13 14.59
N THR A 2 38.20 7.34 14.27
CA THR A 2 36.85 7.90 14.37
C THR A 2 35.95 7.32 13.28
N SER A 3 34.79 6.77 13.69
CA SER A 3 33.66 6.50 12.82
C SER A 3 32.54 7.44 13.26
N HIS A 4 32.25 8.43 12.41
CA HIS A 4 31.22 9.43 12.61
C HIS A 4 29.83 8.78 12.56
N LEU A 5 29.24 8.59 13.74
CA LEU A 5 27.79 8.53 13.88
C LEU A 5 27.25 9.95 13.65
N LEU A 6 26.47 10.14 12.59
CA LEU A 6 25.79 11.42 12.35
C LEU A 6 24.82 11.70 13.50
N ASN A 7 25.04 12.83 14.16
CA ASN A 7 24.19 13.45 15.16
C ASN A 7 22.76 13.66 14.61
N TRP A 8 21.75 13.20 15.36
CA TRP A 8 20.32 13.39 15.09
C TRP A 8 19.81 14.72 15.69
N GLU A 9 20.39 15.85 15.33
CA GLU A 9 20.05 17.19 15.86
C GLU A 9 18.76 17.81 15.26
N THR A 10 17.61 17.12 15.19
CA THR A 10 16.37 17.76 14.64
C THR A 10 15.07 17.50 15.41
N GLU A 11 15.12 16.96 16.63
CA GLU A 11 13.91 16.71 17.45
C GLU A 11 13.50 17.94 18.29
N ASP A 12 14.46 18.66 18.88
CA ASP A 12 14.20 19.86 19.72
C ASP A 12 13.65 21.05 18.92
N GLU A 13 14.01 21.17 17.64
CA GLU A 13 13.50 22.25 16.77
C GLU A 13 12.01 22.04 16.39
N TYR A 14 11.54 20.79 16.41
CA TYR A 14 10.16 20.43 16.04
C TYR A 14 9.16 20.70 17.17
N GLU A 15 9.54 20.40 18.42
CA GLU A 15 8.76 20.73 19.62
C GLU A 15 8.63 22.24 19.80
N ALA A 16 9.72 22.99 19.63
CA ALA A 16 9.72 24.46 19.71
C ALA A 16 8.83 25.11 18.63
N MET A 17 8.75 24.51 17.44
CA MET A 17 7.90 24.99 16.34
C MET A 17 6.41 24.66 16.56
N ALA A 18 6.10 23.46 17.07
CA ALA A 18 4.74 23.04 17.40
C ALA A 18 4.13 23.87 18.55
N GLU A 19 4.91 24.14 19.60
CA GLU A 19 4.48 25.00 20.71
C GLU A 19 4.25 26.46 20.28
N ARG A 20 5.11 27.01 19.41
CA ARG A 20 4.93 28.36 18.84
C ARG A 20 3.67 28.46 17.99
N TYR A 21 3.27 27.39 17.31
CA TYR A 21 2.06 27.36 16.49
C TYR A 21 0.78 27.27 17.33
N ILE A 22 0.80 26.49 18.42
CA ILE A 22 -0.32 26.38 19.35
C ILE A 22 -0.55 27.71 20.09
N LYS A 23 0.52 28.42 20.48
CA LYS A 23 0.40 29.74 21.14
C LYS A 23 -0.13 30.86 20.23
N ASN A 24 0.04 30.75 18.91
CA ASN A 24 -0.27 31.86 17.97
C ASN A 24 -1.60 31.70 17.21
N GLY A 25 -2.33 30.59 17.39
CA GLY A 25 -3.64 30.39 16.78
C GLY A 25 -4.72 31.23 17.46
N ARG A 26 -5.03 32.42 16.92
CA ARG A 26 -6.20 33.21 17.33
C ARG A 26 -7.48 32.36 17.20
N ALA A 27 -8.12 32.08 18.34
CA ALA A 27 -9.30 31.24 18.46
C ALA A 27 -10.54 31.92 17.85
N ASN A 28 -10.98 31.46 16.69
CA ASN A 28 -12.36 31.69 16.26
C ASN A 28 -13.28 30.69 16.97
N LYS A 29 -14.34 31.19 17.63
CA LYS A 29 -15.36 30.34 18.29
C LYS A 29 -16.03 29.44 17.25
N LEU A 30 -15.88 28.13 17.42
CA LEU A 30 -16.55 27.10 16.61
C LEU A 30 -18.08 27.22 16.76
N SER A 31 -18.82 26.95 15.68
CA SER A 31 -20.29 26.90 15.74
C SER A 31 -20.76 25.70 16.57
N ARG A 32 -21.99 25.74 17.12
CA ARG A 32 -22.56 24.63 17.91
C ARG A 32 -22.57 23.29 17.15
N ALA A 33 -22.81 23.32 15.84
CA ALA A 33 -22.76 22.13 14.99
C ALA A 33 -21.33 21.56 14.87
N GLN A 34 -20.33 22.42 14.74
CA GLN A 34 -18.93 22.02 14.69
C GLN A 34 -18.42 21.51 16.05
N GLN A 35 -18.94 22.06 17.15
CA GLN A 35 -18.66 21.57 18.51
C GLN A 35 -19.27 20.18 18.72
N ALA A 36 -20.53 19.96 18.32
CA ALA A 36 -21.20 18.66 18.42
C ALA A 36 -20.51 17.60 17.55
N GLN A 37 -20.13 17.93 16.32
CA GLN A 37 -19.40 17.03 15.43
C GLN A 37 -18.00 16.69 15.99
N ARG A 38 -17.29 17.68 16.53
CA ARG A 38 -16.00 17.46 17.21
C ARG A 38 -16.17 16.57 18.45
N GLN A 39 -17.23 16.75 19.23
CA GLN A 39 -17.49 15.97 20.42
C GLN A 39 -17.89 14.53 20.08
N ALA A 40 -18.65 14.31 19.01
CA ALA A 40 -18.97 12.98 18.48
C ALA A 40 -17.70 12.26 17.99
N VAL A 41 -16.86 12.94 17.21
CA VAL A 41 -15.58 12.37 16.75
C VAL A 41 -14.65 12.05 17.93
N MET A 42 -14.57 12.92 18.94
CA MET A 42 -13.75 12.65 20.13
C MET A 42 -14.32 11.52 21.00
N ALA A 43 -15.64 11.31 21.03
CA ALA A 43 -16.26 10.19 21.72
C ALA A 43 -16.00 8.86 21.00
N THR A 44 -16.07 8.83 19.67
CA THR A 44 -15.69 7.65 18.87
C THR A 44 -14.21 7.31 19.04
N LEU A 45 -13.32 8.32 19.02
CA LEU A 45 -11.90 8.12 19.26
C LEU A 45 -11.60 7.66 20.70
N ALA A 46 -12.38 8.10 21.68
CA ALA A 46 -12.25 7.67 23.07
C ALA A 46 -12.69 6.21 23.25
N ASP A 47 -13.81 5.81 22.63
CA ASP A 47 -14.30 4.41 22.61
C ASP A 47 -13.30 3.47 21.90
N GLU A 48 -12.74 3.89 20.77
CA GLU A 48 -11.64 3.17 20.10
C GLU A 48 -10.38 3.08 20.99
N SER A 49 -10.07 4.11 21.78
CA SER A 49 -8.92 4.09 22.69
C SER A 49 -9.11 3.18 23.91
N GLU A 50 -10.33 3.10 24.47
CA GLU A 50 -10.66 2.18 25.56
C GLU A 50 -10.65 0.73 25.08
N GLN A 51 -11.05 0.48 23.83
CA GLN A 51 -10.98 -0.84 23.21
C GLN A 51 -9.53 -1.33 23.12
N THR A 52 -8.53 -0.51 22.78
CA THR A 52 -7.13 -0.98 22.65
C THR A 52 -6.43 -1.42 23.94
N ALA A 53 -7.05 -1.27 25.12
CA ALA A 53 -6.41 -1.48 26.42
C ALA A 53 -5.99 -2.93 26.72
N ASP A 54 -6.63 -3.93 26.11
CA ASP A 54 -6.33 -5.36 26.29
C ASP A 54 -5.43 -5.93 25.18
N PHE A 55 -5.15 -5.16 24.13
CA PHE A 55 -4.30 -5.58 23.03
C PHE A 55 -2.83 -5.30 23.38
N HIS A 56 -2.09 -6.38 23.68
CA HIS A 56 -0.68 -6.32 24.05
C HIS A 56 0.21 -7.15 23.11
N PRO A 57 0.53 -6.61 21.91
CA PRO A 57 1.23 -7.38 20.90
C PRO A 57 2.63 -7.80 21.35
N THR A 58 3.05 -9.01 21.00
CA THR A 58 4.38 -9.55 21.29
C THR A 58 5.49 -8.63 20.80
N TYR A 59 5.33 -8.06 19.59
CA TYR A 59 6.28 -7.12 19.01
C TYR A 59 6.50 -5.89 19.90
N LEU A 60 5.46 -5.41 20.58
CA LEU A 60 5.49 -4.18 21.36
C LEU A 60 5.92 -4.36 22.82
N ARG A 61 6.10 -5.59 23.31
CA ARG A 61 6.37 -5.86 24.74
C ARG A 61 7.59 -5.16 25.31
N ASN A 62 8.60 -4.91 24.48
CA ASN A 62 9.85 -4.27 24.89
C ASN A 62 9.94 -2.80 24.49
N PHE A 63 8.88 -2.24 23.90
CA PHE A 63 8.82 -0.82 23.56
C PHE A 63 8.37 -0.02 24.79
N ASP A 64 8.95 1.15 25.00
CA ASP A 64 8.38 2.11 25.94
C ASP A 64 6.95 2.45 25.47
N PRO A 65 5.91 2.38 26.32
CA PRO A 65 4.56 2.79 25.95
C PRO A 65 4.46 4.24 25.45
N LYS A 66 5.43 5.09 25.78
CA LYS A 66 5.58 6.46 25.27
C LYS A 66 6.24 6.53 23.89
N HIS A 67 6.75 5.41 23.38
CA HIS A 67 7.32 5.32 22.05
C HIS A 67 6.22 5.50 21.01
N HIS A 68 6.40 6.46 20.10
CA HIS A 68 5.40 6.81 19.10
C HIS A 68 4.87 5.62 18.27
N GLU A 69 5.73 4.64 17.99
CA GLU A 69 5.37 3.42 17.25
C GLU A 69 4.40 2.51 18.02
N TYR A 70 4.45 2.53 19.36
CA TYR A 70 3.56 1.76 20.23
C TYR A 70 2.11 2.21 20.03
N THR A 71 1.83 3.50 20.28
CA THR A 71 0.49 4.07 20.10
C THR A 71 0.02 3.96 18.66
N TRP A 72 0.89 4.25 17.69
CA TRP A 72 0.53 4.22 16.28
C TRP A 72 0.12 2.82 15.80
N LEU A 73 0.79 1.76 16.25
CA LEU A 73 0.41 0.39 15.89
C LEU A 73 -0.88 -0.05 16.57
N LEU A 74 -1.10 0.32 17.83
CA LEU A 74 -2.37 0.02 18.51
C LEU A 74 -3.56 0.72 17.83
N GLU A 75 -3.41 1.99 17.44
CA GLU A 75 -4.43 2.71 16.66
C GLU A 75 -4.66 2.08 15.28
N SER A 76 -3.59 1.64 14.62
CA SER A 76 -3.67 1.11 13.25
C SER A 76 -4.16 -0.35 13.17
N LEU A 77 -3.96 -1.15 14.24
CA LEU A 77 -4.20 -2.59 14.24
C LEU A 77 -5.19 -3.09 15.31
N GLY A 78 -5.43 -2.31 16.38
CA GLY A 78 -6.31 -2.72 17.48
C GLY A 78 -7.72 -3.05 17.01
N GLY A 79 -8.25 -2.30 16.03
CA GLY A 79 -9.55 -2.61 15.43
C GLY A 79 -9.67 -4.01 14.84
N PHE A 80 -8.62 -4.53 14.20
CA PHE A 80 -8.63 -5.89 13.66
C PHE A 80 -8.52 -6.96 14.75
N TYR A 81 -7.88 -6.64 15.86
CA TYR A 81 -7.83 -7.52 17.03
C TYR A 81 -9.22 -7.68 17.69
N HIS A 82 -9.96 -6.58 17.80
CA HIS A 82 -11.33 -6.60 18.32
C HIS A 82 -12.30 -7.33 17.42
N ASP A 83 -12.18 -7.12 16.11
CA ASP A 83 -12.96 -7.83 15.10
C ASP A 83 -12.57 -9.32 14.96
N LYS A 84 -11.57 -9.79 15.74
CA LYS A 84 -11.05 -11.16 15.68
C LYS A 84 -10.58 -11.56 14.28
N VAL A 85 -9.92 -10.63 13.58
CA VAL A 85 -9.21 -10.90 12.31
C VAL A 85 -7.72 -11.16 12.57
N LEU A 86 -7.14 -10.45 13.54
CA LEU A 86 -5.76 -10.55 13.99
C LEU A 86 -5.72 -10.94 15.46
N ASP A 87 -4.73 -11.73 15.89
CA ASP A 87 -4.55 -12.11 17.29
C ASP A 87 -3.31 -11.45 17.93
N ASP A 88 -2.19 -11.40 17.22
CA ASP A 88 -0.93 -10.82 17.72
C ASP A 88 -0.09 -10.21 16.60
N ILE A 89 0.77 -9.24 16.93
CA ILE A 89 1.82 -8.71 16.04
C ILE A 89 3.14 -9.34 16.48
N LEU A 90 3.76 -10.13 15.62
CA LEU A 90 4.96 -10.89 15.97
C LEU A 90 6.25 -10.10 15.75
N ARG A 91 6.40 -9.51 14.56
CA ARG A 91 7.59 -8.72 14.19
C ARG A 91 7.32 -7.81 12.99
N MET A 92 8.15 -6.78 12.85
CA MET A 92 8.29 -6.05 11.59
C MET A 92 9.04 -6.92 10.57
N VAL A 93 8.48 -7.02 9.37
CA VAL A 93 9.06 -7.72 8.21
C VAL A 93 9.90 -6.76 7.38
N LYS A 94 9.34 -5.59 7.05
CA LYS A 94 10.00 -4.59 6.21
C LYS A 94 9.58 -3.19 6.64
N GLY A 95 10.56 -2.35 6.94
CA GLY A 95 10.36 -0.92 7.14
C GLY A 95 10.47 -0.18 5.80
N GLY A 96 9.56 0.76 5.55
CA GLY A 96 9.55 1.55 4.33
C GLY A 96 9.29 3.03 4.59
N LYS A 97 9.60 3.87 3.59
CA LYS A 97 9.28 5.31 3.63
C LYS A 97 7.76 5.55 3.64
N GLU A 98 7.02 4.67 2.98
CA GLU A 98 5.59 4.80 2.72
C GLU A 98 4.74 3.93 3.65
N ALA A 99 5.16 2.68 3.86
CA ALA A 99 4.49 1.74 4.75
C ALA A 99 5.51 0.87 5.48
N ASN A 100 5.12 0.37 6.65
CA ASN A 100 5.77 -0.75 7.29
C ASN A 100 4.93 -2.01 7.06
N VAL A 101 5.58 -3.15 6.90
CA VAL A 101 4.92 -4.46 6.83
C VAL A 101 5.28 -5.24 8.08
N TYR A 102 4.27 -5.77 8.76
CA TYR A 102 4.41 -6.63 9.93
C TYR A 102 3.85 -8.00 9.63
N VAL A 103 4.39 -9.02 10.29
CA VAL A 103 3.76 -10.35 10.33
C VAL A 103 3.04 -10.50 11.65
N CYS A 104 1.80 -10.96 11.53
CA CYS A 104 0.84 -11.08 12.61
C CYS A 104 0.30 -12.51 12.64
N THR A 105 -0.23 -12.95 13.77
CA THR A 105 -1.04 -14.17 13.81
C THR A 105 -2.45 -13.85 13.33
N GLY A 106 -2.96 -14.68 12.42
CA GLY A 106 -4.36 -14.64 12.02
C GLY A 106 -5.22 -15.44 13.00
N THR A 107 -6.52 -15.19 12.96
CA THR A 107 -7.51 -16.02 13.66
C THR A 107 -8.05 -17.12 12.74
N PRO A 108 -8.80 -18.11 13.26
CA PRO A 108 -9.50 -19.09 12.43
C PRO A 108 -10.41 -18.47 11.35
N ALA A 109 -10.92 -17.25 11.58
CA ALA A 109 -11.76 -16.53 10.63
C ALA A 109 -11.01 -16.15 9.34
N THR A 110 -9.70 -15.96 9.41
CA THR A 110 -8.89 -15.65 8.22
C THR A 110 -8.56 -16.88 7.40
N GLY A 111 -8.57 -18.07 8.02
CA GLY A 111 -8.06 -19.31 7.42
C GLY A 111 -6.53 -19.36 7.33
N HIS A 112 -5.82 -18.41 7.94
CA HIS A 112 -4.36 -18.31 7.89
C HIS A 112 -3.78 -18.22 9.31
N GLU A 113 -2.76 -19.03 9.59
CA GLU A 113 -1.99 -18.96 10.84
C GLU A 113 -1.18 -17.65 10.93
N LEU A 114 -0.60 -17.22 9.81
CA LEU A 114 0.16 -15.99 9.67
C LEU A 114 -0.46 -15.08 8.60
N ILE A 115 -0.52 -13.79 8.92
CA ILE A 115 -1.00 -12.74 8.01
C ILE A 115 -0.01 -11.58 7.99
N ALA A 116 0.00 -10.84 6.88
CA ALA A 116 0.77 -9.63 6.73
C ALA A 116 -0.10 -8.40 7.00
N ALA A 117 0.41 -7.44 7.76
CA ALA A 117 -0.20 -6.13 7.97
C ALA A 117 0.67 -5.06 7.30
N LYS A 118 0.17 -4.46 6.21
CA LYS A 118 0.78 -3.29 5.56
C LYS A 118 0.17 -2.04 6.16
N VAL A 119 0.94 -1.34 7.00
CA VAL A 119 0.52 -0.14 7.73
C VAL A 119 1.19 1.10 7.11
N TYR A 120 0.39 1.96 6.49
CA TYR A 120 0.88 3.15 5.80
C TYR A 120 1.19 4.28 6.77
N ARG A 121 2.31 4.97 6.53
CA ARG A 121 2.79 6.06 7.38
C ARG A 121 2.04 7.36 7.06
N PRO A 122 1.65 8.14 8.09
CA PRO A 122 0.98 9.44 7.90
C PRO A 122 1.80 10.47 7.10
N ARG A 123 3.14 10.34 7.05
CA ARG A 123 4.03 11.28 6.32
C ARG A 123 3.81 11.26 4.79
N MET A 124 3.15 10.25 4.23
CA MET A 124 2.75 10.22 2.81
C MET A 124 1.85 11.40 2.42
N LEU A 125 1.12 12.01 3.37
CA LEU A 125 0.34 13.23 3.15
C LEU A 125 1.17 14.37 2.52
N ARG A 126 2.50 14.40 2.76
CA ARG A 126 3.41 15.43 2.22
C ARG A 126 4.09 15.05 0.90
N SER A 127 4.58 13.81 0.72
CA SER A 127 5.30 13.43 -0.53
C SER A 127 4.35 13.15 -1.69
N LEU A 128 3.16 12.58 -1.44
CA LEU A 128 2.14 12.35 -2.47
C LEU A 128 1.64 13.65 -3.11
N SER A 129 1.90 14.81 -2.49
CA SER A 129 1.54 16.11 -3.07
C SER A 129 2.44 16.53 -4.25
N ASN A 130 3.54 15.81 -4.51
CA ASN A 130 4.50 16.08 -5.59
C ASN A 130 4.44 15.09 -6.77
N ASP A 131 3.76 13.95 -6.61
CA ASP A 131 3.65 12.90 -7.64
C ASP A 131 2.46 13.15 -8.57
N ALA A 132 2.62 14.15 -9.45
CA ALA A 132 1.59 14.54 -10.43
C ALA A 132 1.30 13.43 -11.46
N ILE A 133 2.31 12.64 -11.82
CA ILE A 133 2.23 11.61 -12.89
C ILE A 133 1.27 10.47 -12.51
N TYR A 134 1.15 10.12 -11.23
CA TYR A 134 0.29 9.04 -10.73
C TYR A 134 -1.15 9.49 -10.42
N LYS A 135 -1.41 10.81 -10.46
CA LYS A 135 -2.72 11.42 -10.16
C LYS A 135 -3.47 11.88 -11.40
N GLU A 136 -2.78 12.11 -12.52
CA GLU A 136 -3.41 12.46 -13.79
C GLU A 136 -4.24 11.28 -14.33
N GLY A 137 -5.57 11.43 -14.27
CA GLY A 137 -6.53 10.44 -14.76
C GLY A 137 -7.62 10.03 -13.77
N ARG A 138 -7.44 10.24 -12.46
CA ARG A 138 -8.46 9.87 -11.45
C ARG A 138 -9.61 10.89 -11.43
N SER A 139 -10.62 10.69 -12.26
CA SER A 139 -11.90 11.41 -12.13
C SER A 139 -12.65 10.89 -10.91
N ALA A 140 -12.91 11.74 -9.92
CA ALA A 140 -13.82 11.42 -8.82
C ALA A 140 -15.23 11.14 -9.39
N LYS A 141 -15.75 9.94 -9.13
CA LYS A 141 -17.13 9.55 -9.43
C LYS A 141 -17.96 9.62 -8.14
N ASP A 142 -19.24 9.98 -8.25
CA ASP A 142 -20.16 9.93 -7.12
C ASP A 142 -20.75 8.53 -6.89
N GLU A 143 -21.55 8.36 -5.85
CA GLU A 143 -22.24 7.09 -5.50
C GLU A 143 -23.18 6.56 -6.61
N ALA A 144 -23.48 7.38 -7.63
CA ALA A 144 -24.29 7.02 -8.79
C ALA A 144 -23.44 6.73 -10.05
N GLY A 145 -22.10 6.72 -9.92
CA GLY A 145 -21.17 6.43 -11.01
C GLY A 145 -21.01 7.56 -12.03
N GLN A 146 -21.52 8.76 -11.76
CA GLN A 146 -21.37 9.92 -12.64
C GLN A 146 -20.07 10.67 -12.37
N GLU A 147 -19.45 11.14 -13.45
CA GLU A 147 -18.23 11.94 -13.40
C GLU A 147 -18.53 13.30 -12.74
N ILE A 148 -17.90 13.60 -11.59
CA ILE A 148 -18.15 14.84 -10.85
C ILE A 148 -17.53 16.02 -11.62
N ARG A 149 -18.30 16.59 -12.55
CA ARG A 149 -17.94 17.83 -13.28
C ARG A 149 -18.20 19.05 -12.42
N GLY A 150 -17.42 19.20 -11.35
CA GLY A 150 -17.54 20.28 -10.39
C GLY A 150 -16.21 20.97 -10.11
N GLY A 151 -15.91 22.06 -10.82
CA GLY A 151 -14.70 22.87 -10.61
C GLY A 151 -14.52 23.47 -9.20
N ARG A 152 -15.49 23.30 -8.28
CA ARG A 152 -15.40 23.67 -6.86
C ARG A 152 -14.86 22.55 -5.97
N LEU A 153 -15.21 21.28 -6.22
CA LEU A 153 -14.66 20.12 -5.49
C LEU A 153 -13.21 19.86 -5.89
N ARG A 154 -12.91 19.96 -7.19
CA ARG A 154 -11.53 19.95 -7.72
C ARG A 154 -10.67 21.06 -7.10
N ARG A 155 -11.21 22.26 -6.88
CA ARG A 155 -10.52 23.36 -6.17
C ARG A 155 -10.35 23.13 -4.66
N ALA A 156 -11.21 22.33 -4.03
CA ALA A 156 -11.09 21.97 -2.60
C ALA A 156 -10.04 20.86 -2.39
N LEU A 157 -9.98 19.88 -3.30
CA LEU A 157 -8.93 18.85 -3.35
C LEU A 157 -7.56 19.47 -3.69
N LEU A 158 -7.51 20.39 -4.66
CA LEU A 158 -6.30 21.15 -5.00
C LEU A 158 -5.82 22.10 -3.88
N LYS A 159 -6.64 22.39 -2.87
CA LYS A 159 -6.31 23.37 -1.83
C LYS A 159 -5.34 22.86 -0.74
N LYS A 160 -4.76 21.66 -0.89
CA LYS A 160 -3.75 21.08 0.02
C LYS A 160 -4.08 21.23 1.51
N THR A 161 -5.36 21.27 1.89
CA THR A 161 -5.75 21.36 3.31
C THR A 161 -5.43 20.04 3.99
N THR A 162 -5.06 20.07 5.28
CA THR A 162 -4.76 18.85 6.06
C THR A 162 -5.92 17.85 6.07
N PHE A 163 -7.17 18.33 5.98
CA PHE A 163 -8.36 17.49 5.84
C PHE A 163 -8.47 16.84 4.45
N GLY A 164 -8.27 17.61 3.36
CA GLY A 164 -8.30 17.08 2.00
C GLY A 164 -7.23 16.02 1.75
N GLN A 165 -6.02 16.22 2.28
CA GLN A 165 -4.94 15.24 2.18
C GLN A 165 -5.31 13.91 2.88
N LYS A 166 -5.99 13.97 4.05
CA LYS A 166 -6.45 12.77 4.77
C LYS A 166 -7.51 11.98 4.00
N VAL A 167 -8.46 12.67 3.35
CA VAL A 167 -9.50 12.04 2.52
C VAL A 167 -8.90 11.40 1.27
N ASP A 168 -7.98 12.09 0.58
CA ASP A 168 -7.27 11.56 -0.58
C ASP A 168 -6.47 10.29 -0.25
N PHE A 169 -5.82 10.29 0.92
CA PHE A 169 -5.03 9.17 1.40
C PHE A 169 -5.89 7.95 1.75
N ALA A 170 -6.98 8.14 2.48
CA ALA A 170 -7.91 7.03 2.80
C ALA A 170 -8.51 6.42 1.53
N THR A 171 -8.94 7.26 0.59
CA THR A 171 -9.48 6.82 -0.71
C THR A 171 -8.48 5.99 -1.49
N TRP A 172 -7.20 6.34 -1.43
CA TRP A 172 -6.15 5.62 -2.13
C TRP A 172 -5.85 4.25 -1.53
N ILE A 173 -5.84 4.11 -0.21
CA ILE A 173 -5.67 2.79 0.44
C ILE A 173 -6.86 1.88 0.14
N THR A 174 -8.07 2.43 0.18
CA THR A 174 -9.27 1.69 -0.22
C THR A 174 -9.20 1.24 -1.68
N HIS A 175 -8.71 2.10 -2.57
CA HIS A 175 -8.51 1.73 -3.97
C HIS A 175 -7.44 0.63 -4.14
N GLU A 176 -6.31 0.72 -3.43
CA GLU A 176 -5.29 -0.34 -3.47
C GLU A 176 -5.84 -1.69 -3.01
N TYR A 177 -6.61 -1.70 -1.92
CA TYR A 177 -7.29 -2.90 -1.44
C TYR A 177 -8.27 -3.48 -2.46
N GLN A 178 -9.07 -2.63 -3.11
CA GLN A 178 -10.03 -3.04 -4.14
C GLN A 178 -9.34 -3.64 -5.36
N VAL A 179 -8.27 -3.01 -5.84
CA VAL A 179 -7.47 -3.52 -6.96
C VAL A 179 -6.85 -4.86 -6.60
N GLN A 180 -6.19 -4.96 -5.44
CA GLN A 180 -5.60 -6.23 -4.99
C GLN A 180 -6.66 -7.34 -4.87
N THR A 181 -7.87 -7.00 -4.42
CA THR A 181 -8.99 -7.96 -4.28
C THR A 181 -9.44 -8.45 -5.65
N ALA A 182 -9.71 -7.54 -6.58
CA ALA A 182 -10.12 -7.89 -7.94
C ALA A 182 -9.08 -8.75 -8.65
N LEU A 183 -7.79 -8.44 -8.51
CA LEU A 183 -6.71 -9.21 -9.11
C LEU A 183 -6.57 -10.61 -8.49
N HIS A 184 -6.69 -10.71 -7.16
CA HIS A 184 -6.68 -12.01 -6.49
C HIS A 184 -7.87 -12.87 -6.95
N GLU A 185 -9.08 -12.30 -7.02
CA GLU A 185 -10.29 -12.99 -7.49
C GLU A 185 -10.17 -13.44 -8.95
N ALA A 186 -9.44 -12.69 -9.78
CA ALA A 186 -9.10 -13.06 -11.15
C ALA A 186 -8.05 -14.18 -11.26
N GLY A 187 -7.52 -14.67 -10.14
CA GLY A 187 -6.50 -15.71 -10.11
C GLY A 187 -5.08 -15.19 -10.37
N ALA A 188 -4.83 -13.90 -10.14
CA ALA A 188 -3.48 -13.38 -10.10
C ALA A 188 -2.74 -13.88 -8.84
N ALA A 189 -1.46 -14.18 -9.00
CA ALA A 189 -0.53 -14.50 -7.93
C ALA A 189 -0.16 -13.24 -7.14
N VAL A 190 -1.10 -12.77 -6.33
CA VAL A 190 -0.97 -11.64 -5.41
C VAL A 190 -1.37 -12.09 -4.01
N PRO A 191 -0.92 -11.44 -2.92
CA PRO A 191 -1.36 -11.81 -1.58
C PRO A 191 -2.87 -11.63 -1.46
N LYS A 192 -3.56 -12.63 -0.91
CA LYS A 192 -5.01 -12.59 -0.67
C LYS A 192 -5.34 -11.45 0.29
N PRO A 193 -6.11 -10.43 -0.12
CA PRO A 193 -6.59 -9.43 0.82
C PRO A 193 -7.56 -10.05 1.82
N LEU A 194 -7.43 -9.66 3.09
CA LEU A 194 -8.25 -10.18 4.19
C LEU A 194 -9.17 -9.11 4.75
N ALA A 195 -8.62 -7.91 4.99
CA ALA A 195 -9.38 -6.79 5.50
C ALA A 195 -8.65 -5.46 5.28
N GLN A 196 -9.38 -4.36 5.29
CA GLN A 196 -8.83 -3.00 5.26
C GLN A 196 -9.54 -2.14 6.31
N ARG A 197 -8.77 -1.36 7.07
CA ARG A 197 -9.27 -0.40 8.06
C ARG A 197 -8.28 0.75 8.16
N GLY A 198 -8.78 1.98 8.08
CA GLY A 198 -7.97 3.18 8.20
C GLY A 198 -6.76 3.16 7.26
N ASN A 199 -5.56 3.22 7.82
CA ASN A 199 -4.28 3.21 7.11
C ASN A 199 -3.65 1.82 6.99
N THR A 200 -4.42 0.74 7.12
CA THR A 200 -3.88 -0.63 7.16
C THR A 200 -4.62 -1.56 6.22
N ILE A 201 -3.85 -2.40 5.52
CA ILE A 201 -4.35 -3.56 4.77
C ILE A 201 -3.79 -4.84 5.40
N LEU A 202 -4.67 -5.78 5.71
CA LEU A 202 -4.34 -7.16 6.08
C LEU A 202 -4.43 -8.05 4.84
N MET A 203 -3.43 -8.91 4.64
CA MET A 203 -3.35 -9.83 3.50
C MET A 203 -2.65 -11.15 3.90
N SER A 204 -2.73 -12.19 3.07
CA SER A 204 -2.01 -13.44 3.30
C SER A 204 -0.50 -13.19 3.44
N TYR A 205 0.13 -13.83 4.41
CA TYR A 205 1.58 -13.76 4.57
C TYR A 205 2.31 -14.76 3.66
N LEU A 206 3.44 -14.34 3.10
CA LEU A 206 4.33 -15.21 2.34
C LEU A 206 5.63 -15.40 3.09
N GLY A 207 5.94 -16.65 3.41
CA GLY A 207 7.04 -17.03 4.28
C GLY A 207 6.59 -18.01 5.34
N ASP A 208 7.43 -18.18 6.36
CA ASP A 208 7.14 -18.99 7.53
C ASP A 208 7.30 -18.18 8.83
N ARG A 209 7.17 -18.86 9.97
CA ARG A 209 7.29 -18.24 11.29
C ARG A 209 8.63 -17.54 11.52
N HIS A 210 9.68 -17.94 10.80
CA HIS A 210 11.04 -17.45 10.96
C HIS A 210 11.42 -16.42 9.89
N THR A 211 11.06 -16.65 8.63
CA THR A 211 11.58 -15.90 7.48
C THR A 211 10.48 -15.53 6.50
N ALA A 212 10.47 -14.27 6.07
CA ALA A 212 9.60 -13.81 4.99
C ALA A 212 10.10 -14.32 3.64
N ALA A 213 9.18 -14.51 2.69
CA ALA A 213 9.57 -14.82 1.33
C ALA A 213 10.54 -13.75 0.79
N PRO A 214 11.72 -14.14 0.27
CA PRO A 214 12.64 -13.19 -0.32
C PRO A 214 12.10 -12.65 -1.65
N THR A 215 12.60 -11.50 -2.08
CA THR A 215 12.32 -11.00 -3.42
C THR A 215 13.18 -11.73 -4.45
N LEU A 216 12.77 -11.71 -5.72
CA LEU A 216 13.60 -12.23 -6.83
C LEU A 216 14.96 -11.53 -6.91
N HIS A 217 15.04 -10.26 -6.50
CA HIS A 217 16.30 -9.54 -6.41
C HIS A 217 17.27 -10.14 -5.37
N ASP A 218 16.73 -10.62 -4.24
CA ASP A 218 17.52 -11.08 -3.09
C ASP A 218 18.07 -12.51 -3.27
N ILE A 219 17.63 -13.23 -4.32
CA ILE A 219 18.01 -14.63 -4.55
C ILE A 219 18.75 -14.83 -5.87
N ARG A 220 19.25 -16.04 -6.04
CA ARG A 220 19.80 -16.54 -7.32
C ARG A 220 18.99 -17.75 -7.73
N LEU A 221 18.23 -17.58 -8.81
CA LEU A 221 17.46 -18.67 -9.40
C LEU A 221 18.35 -19.54 -10.29
N PRO A 222 18.16 -20.88 -10.26
CA PRO A 222 18.69 -21.75 -11.31
C PRO A 222 18.08 -21.41 -12.68
N ALA A 223 18.87 -21.52 -13.75
CA ALA A 223 18.35 -21.31 -15.12
C ALA A 223 17.17 -22.24 -15.45
N ALA A 224 17.14 -23.46 -14.90
CA ALA A 224 16.07 -24.42 -15.12
C ALA A 224 14.71 -24.00 -14.54
N SER A 225 14.68 -23.16 -13.51
CA SER A 225 13.42 -22.65 -12.94
C SER A 225 12.95 -21.35 -13.60
N ALA A 226 13.77 -20.73 -14.46
CA ALA A 226 13.44 -19.44 -15.06
C ALA A 226 12.19 -19.46 -15.95
N PRO A 227 12.00 -20.42 -16.89
CA PRO A 227 10.86 -20.39 -17.80
C PRO A 227 9.48 -20.38 -17.11
N PRO A 228 9.14 -21.34 -16.20
CA PRO A 228 7.81 -21.34 -15.59
C PRO A 228 7.54 -20.11 -14.72
N LEU A 229 8.57 -19.55 -14.08
CA LEU A 229 8.43 -18.34 -13.28
C LEU A 229 8.21 -17.09 -14.15
N PHE A 230 8.90 -17.01 -15.29
CA PHE A 230 8.69 -15.94 -16.26
C PHE A 230 7.28 -15.99 -16.86
N ASP A 231 6.84 -17.18 -17.27
CA ASP A 231 5.50 -17.39 -17.82
C ASP A 231 4.41 -16.98 -16.81
N GLU A 232 4.59 -17.35 -15.54
CA GLU A 232 3.68 -16.94 -14.47
C GLU A 232 3.68 -15.43 -14.25
N ILE A 233 4.83 -14.75 -14.28
CA ILE A 233 4.88 -13.28 -14.18
C ILE A 233 4.18 -12.63 -15.38
N MET A 234 4.41 -13.13 -16.60
CA MET A 234 3.75 -12.61 -17.81
C MET A 234 2.24 -12.85 -17.78
N ARG A 235 1.78 -14.00 -17.30
CA ARG A 235 0.36 -14.30 -17.05
C ARG A 235 -0.26 -13.29 -16.09
N ASN A 236 0.45 -12.92 -15.03
CA ASN A 236 -0.01 -11.90 -14.08
C ASN A 236 -0.06 -10.51 -14.71
N ILE A 237 0.92 -10.12 -15.53
CA ILE A 237 0.89 -8.85 -16.27
C ILE A 237 -0.31 -8.80 -17.22
N GLU A 238 -0.61 -9.90 -17.91
CA GLU A 238 -1.78 -10.04 -18.78
C GLU A 238 -3.09 -9.89 -17.97
N LEU A 239 -3.22 -10.58 -16.83
CA LEU A 239 -4.37 -10.43 -15.94
C LEU A 239 -4.53 -9.00 -15.40
N PHE A 240 -3.43 -8.33 -15.05
CA PHE A 240 -3.52 -6.95 -14.60
C PHE A 240 -4.10 -6.06 -15.70
N LEU A 241 -3.62 -6.23 -16.93
CA LEU A 241 -4.08 -5.47 -18.08
C LEU A 241 -5.53 -5.80 -18.46
N ALA A 242 -5.94 -7.07 -18.38
CA ALA A 242 -7.32 -7.51 -18.52
C ALA A 242 -8.27 -6.80 -17.53
N HIS A 243 -7.80 -6.56 -16.31
CA HIS A 243 -8.48 -5.75 -15.29
C HIS A 243 -8.18 -4.25 -15.38
N HIS A 244 -7.85 -3.77 -16.59
CA HIS A 244 -7.58 -2.38 -16.92
C HIS A 244 -6.48 -1.72 -16.07
N THR A 245 -5.54 -2.50 -15.54
CA THR A 245 -4.55 -1.99 -14.60
C THR A 245 -3.14 -2.32 -15.08
N VAL A 246 -2.24 -1.36 -15.02
CA VAL A 246 -0.81 -1.56 -15.23
C VAL A 246 -0.11 -1.38 -13.89
N HIS A 247 0.81 -2.28 -13.54
CA HIS A 247 1.49 -2.24 -12.25
C HIS A 247 2.19 -0.89 -12.01
N GLY A 248 2.88 -0.36 -13.01
CA GLY A 248 3.44 0.98 -12.96
C GLY A 248 4.68 1.11 -12.07
N ASP A 249 5.18 0.00 -11.50
CA ASP A 249 6.52 -0.10 -10.89
C ASP A 249 6.98 -1.57 -10.70
N LEU A 250 6.62 -2.47 -11.61
CA LEU A 250 7.01 -3.88 -11.48
C LEU A 250 8.51 -4.05 -11.68
N SER A 251 9.15 -4.84 -10.82
CA SER A 251 10.57 -5.19 -10.89
C SER A 251 10.85 -6.41 -10.00
N PRO A 252 12.04 -7.03 -10.08
CA PRO A 252 12.43 -8.14 -9.20
C PRO A 252 12.40 -7.81 -7.69
N TYR A 253 12.35 -6.54 -7.30
CA TYR A 253 12.20 -6.11 -5.91
C TYR A 253 10.77 -6.25 -5.38
N ASN A 254 9.78 -6.31 -6.28
CA ASN A 254 8.35 -6.36 -5.98
C ASN A 254 7.73 -7.72 -6.39
N ILE A 255 8.58 -8.73 -6.62
CA ILE A 255 8.17 -10.10 -6.89
C ILE A 255 8.79 -10.98 -5.81
N LEU A 256 7.94 -11.53 -4.94
CA LEU A 256 8.34 -12.50 -3.92
C LEU A 256 8.49 -13.88 -4.55
N TYR A 257 9.39 -14.69 -4.00
CA TYR A 257 9.55 -16.08 -4.37
C TYR A 257 9.49 -16.97 -3.13
N TRP A 258 8.59 -17.94 -3.13
CA TRP A 258 8.44 -18.89 -2.04
C TRP A 258 8.07 -20.27 -2.56
N GLN A 259 8.84 -21.29 -2.17
CA GLN A 259 8.54 -22.69 -2.48
C GLN A 259 8.28 -23.01 -3.97
N GLY A 260 8.97 -22.31 -4.88
CA GLY A 260 8.83 -22.52 -6.32
C GLY A 260 7.80 -21.61 -6.99
N GLU A 261 7.07 -20.80 -6.23
CA GLU A 261 6.02 -19.92 -6.74
C GLU A 261 6.43 -18.45 -6.62
N VAL A 262 5.94 -17.62 -7.54
CA VAL A 262 6.08 -16.16 -7.50
C VAL A 262 4.83 -15.51 -6.94
N THR A 263 4.97 -14.34 -6.33
CA THR A 263 3.83 -13.51 -5.94
C THR A 263 4.19 -12.04 -6.08
N LEU A 264 3.38 -11.32 -6.84
CA LEU A 264 3.57 -9.90 -7.11
C LEU A 264 3.00 -9.09 -5.95
N ILE A 265 3.73 -8.07 -5.53
CA ILE A 265 3.35 -7.20 -4.41
C ILE A 265 3.51 -5.73 -4.78
N ASP A 266 3.01 -4.87 -3.90
CA ASP A 266 3.16 -3.42 -3.98
C ASP A 266 2.36 -2.77 -5.12
N PHE A 267 1.05 -2.61 -4.88
CA PHE A 267 0.10 -1.99 -5.80
C PHE A 267 -0.17 -0.47 -5.65
N PRO A 268 0.53 0.34 -4.82
CA PRO A 268 0.19 1.75 -4.62
C PRO A 268 0.32 2.62 -5.88
N GLN A 269 1.21 2.22 -6.79
CA GLN A 269 1.56 2.95 -8.03
C GLN A 269 0.83 2.44 -9.27
N MET A 270 -0.13 1.52 -9.10
CA MET A 270 -0.91 1.00 -10.22
C MET A 270 -1.72 2.12 -10.91
N VAL A 271 -1.80 2.02 -12.24
CA VAL A 271 -2.51 2.99 -13.08
C VAL A 271 -3.61 2.31 -13.88
N ASP A 272 -4.72 3.02 -14.07
CA ASP A 272 -5.80 2.56 -14.94
C ASP A 272 -5.41 2.76 -16.41
N ALA A 273 -5.35 1.66 -17.15
CA ALA A 273 -4.92 1.58 -18.54
C ALA A 273 -5.87 2.31 -19.52
N ARG A 274 -7.13 2.53 -19.12
CA ARG A 274 -8.14 3.20 -19.97
C ARG A 274 -7.99 4.71 -19.96
N ILE A 275 -7.47 5.27 -18.86
CA ILE A 275 -7.48 6.72 -18.63
C ILE A 275 -6.08 7.33 -18.52
N ASN A 276 -5.07 6.54 -18.17
CA ASN A 276 -3.70 7.05 -18.05
C ASN A 276 -3.01 7.08 -19.42
N PRO A 277 -2.62 8.26 -19.96
CA PRO A 277 -1.99 8.38 -21.27
C PRO A 277 -0.58 7.76 -21.34
N HIS A 278 -0.01 7.39 -20.19
CA HIS A 278 1.30 6.76 -20.06
C HIS A 278 1.22 5.25 -19.76
N ALA A 279 0.02 4.66 -19.69
CA ALA A 279 -0.17 3.25 -19.35
C ALA A 279 0.67 2.30 -20.21
N PHE A 280 0.67 2.48 -21.55
CA PHE A 280 1.47 1.66 -22.45
C PHE A 280 2.98 1.77 -22.17
N LYS A 281 3.49 2.98 -21.91
CA LYS A 281 4.91 3.18 -21.59
C LYS A 281 5.30 2.54 -20.25
N LEU A 282 4.39 2.58 -19.27
CA LEU A 282 4.59 1.94 -17.98
C LEU A 282 4.59 0.41 -18.13
N LEU A 283 3.67 -0.15 -18.93
CA LEU A 283 3.63 -1.58 -19.25
C LEU A 283 4.93 -2.04 -19.93
N GLN A 284 5.39 -1.30 -20.95
CA GLN A 284 6.65 -1.57 -21.63
C GLN A 284 7.84 -1.62 -20.65
N ARG A 285 7.90 -0.65 -19.73
CA ARG A 285 8.98 -0.57 -18.73
C ARG A 285 8.90 -1.73 -17.73
N ASP A 286 7.70 -2.09 -17.29
CA ASP A 286 7.47 -3.20 -16.37
C ASP A 286 7.92 -4.53 -17.01
N ILE A 287 7.50 -4.81 -18.26
CA ILE A 287 7.93 -5.99 -19.02
C ILE A 287 9.45 -5.97 -19.27
N GLN A 288 10.02 -4.81 -19.62
CA GLN A 288 11.47 -4.69 -19.83
C GLN A 288 12.26 -5.09 -18.58
N ARG A 289 11.85 -4.63 -17.38
CA ARG A 289 12.51 -4.99 -16.12
C ARG A 289 12.43 -6.47 -15.80
N VAL A 290 11.32 -7.13 -16.17
CA VAL A 290 11.17 -8.59 -16.03
C VAL A 290 12.09 -9.30 -17.01
N VAL A 291 12.06 -8.94 -18.29
CA VAL A 291 12.94 -9.53 -19.33
C VAL A 291 14.42 -9.37 -18.97
N ASP A 292 14.84 -8.18 -18.52
CA ASP A 292 16.22 -7.90 -18.13
C ASP A 292 16.70 -8.79 -16.99
N TYR A 293 15.81 -9.12 -16.03
CA TYR A 293 16.14 -10.01 -14.92
C TYR A 293 16.36 -11.46 -15.38
N PHE A 294 15.55 -11.95 -16.32
CA PHE A 294 15.64 -13.33 -16.80
C PHE A 294 16.65 -13.52 -17.95
N ALA A 295 17.11 -12.45 -18.59
CA ALA A 295 18.07 -12.55 -19.69
C ALA A 295 19.38 -13.30 -19.34
N PRO A 296 20.01 -13.07 -18.16
CA PRO A 296 21.17 -13.85 -17.71
C PRO A 296 20.84 -15.33 -17.42
N LEU A 297 19.57 -15.68 -17.23
CA LEU A 297 19.10 -17.04 -16.97
C LEU A 297 18.77 -17.81 -18.27
N GLY A 298 19.02 -17.21 -19.43
CA GLY A 298 18.89 -17.86 -20.74
C GLY A 298 17.61 -17.53 -21.49
N LEU A 299 16.70 -16.73 -20.92
CA LEU A 299 15.53 -16.23 -21.66
C LEU A 299 15.94 -15.09 -22.59
N ARG A 300 15.45 -15.10 -23.83
CA ARG A 300 15.86 -14.14 -24.88
C ARG A 300 14.67 -13.49 -25.57
N ASP A 301 13.68 -13.12 -24.77
CA ASP A 301 12.50 -12.43 -25.25
C ASP A 301 12.79 -10.94 -25.50
N ARG A 302 12.00 -10.35 -26.40
CA ARG A 302 12.08 -8.92 -26.69
C ARG A 302 10.91 -8.21 -26.02
N ALA A 303 11.21 -7.51 -24.93
CA ALA A 303 10.19 -6.76 -24.17
C ALA A 303 9.33 -5.82 -25.02
N PRO A 304 9.85 -5.10 -26.04
CA PRO A 304 9.01 -4.27 -26.90
C PRO A 304 7.95 -5.07 -27.67
N ASP A 305 8.27 -6.29 -28.10
CA ASP A 305 7.35 -7.15 -28.85
C ASP A 305 6.27 -7.70 -27.92
N LEU A 306 6.66 -8.20 -26.75
CA LEU A 306 5.71 -8.70 -25.73
C LEU A 306 4.73 -7.62 -25.29
N ALA A 307 5.24 -6.40 -25.07
CA ALA A 307 4.40 -5.28 -24.68
C ALA A 307 3.45 -4.83 -25.79
N ALA A 308 3.92 -4.82 -27.04
CA ALA A 308 3.08 -4.49 -28.19
C ALA A 308 1.97 -5.52 -28.39
N ASP A 309 2.29 -6.82 -28.33
CA ASP A 309 1.32 -7.92 -28.45
C ASP A 309 0.23 -7.83 -27.37
N LEU A 310 0.62 -7.73 -26.09
CA LEU A 310 -0.34 -7.59 -24.99
C LEU A 310 -1.21 -6.33 -25.14
N TRP A 311 -0.62 -5.22 -25.57
CA TRP A 311 -1.37 -3.99 -25.74
C TRP A 311 -2.34 -4.04 -26.93
N GLU A 312 -1.95 -4.67 -28.04
CA GLU A 312 -2.82 -4.89 -29.19
C GLU A 312 -4.01 -5.78 -28.82
N ARG A 313 -3.75 -6.91 -28.13
CA ARG A 313 -4.80 -7.79 -27.60
C ARG A 313 -5.73 -7.06 -26.63
N TYR A 314 -5.19 -6.21 -25.75
CA TYR A 314 -5.98 -5.37 -24.85
C TYR A 314 -6.89 -4.40 -25.60
N MET A 315 -6.32 -3.63 -26.54
CA MET A 315 -7.06 -2.64 -27.32
C MET A 315 -8.07 -3.28 -28.28
N GLY A 316 -7.80 -4.52 -28.73
CA GLY A 316 -8.69 -5.35 -29.54
C GLY A 316 -9.84 -5.99 -28.74
N GLY A 317 -9.82 -5.91 -27.41
CA GLY A 317 -10.83 -6.55 -26.56
C GLY A 317 -10.65 -8.07 -26.41
N GLU A 318 -9.44 -8.58 -26.64
CA GLU A 318 -9.13 -10.01 -26.57
C GLU A 318 -8.68 -10.46 -25.17
N LEU A 319 -8.26 -9.52 -24.32
CA LEU A 319 -7.81 -9.80 -22.94
C LEU A 319 -8.93 -9.75 -21.90
N GLY A 320 -10.15 -9.32 -22.24
CA GLY A 320 -11.25 -9.25 -21.29
C GLY A 320 -12.64 -9.22 -21.94
N GLU A 321 -13.62 -9.75 -21.22
CA GLU A 321 -15.06 -9.42 -21.38
C GLU A 321 -15.41 -8.14 -20.60
#